data_AF-A0A836VIM4-F1
#
_entry.id   AF-A0A836VIM4-F1
#
_cell.length_a   1.000
_cell.length_b   1.000
_cell.length_c   1.000
_cell.angle_alpha   90.00
_cell.angle_beta   90.00
_cell.angle_gamma   90.00
#
_symmetry.space_group_name_H-M   'P 1'
#
loop_
_entity.id
_entity.type
_entity.pdbx_description
1 polymer ?
#
loop_
_entity_poly.entity_id
_entity_poly.type
_entity_poly.pdbx_seq_one_letter_code
_entity_poly.pdbx_strand_id
1 'polypeptide(L)' 'MSDMKPYLDSTAVADDGPELHRRMERDGYLLIRRLLPTDVLEALRLDCLRIARDGGWVDRDAPLENALPDQSGFCVEP' A
#
# COMPACT_ATOMS: atom_id res chain seq x y z
N MET A 1 -22.73 -13.93 7.63
CA MET A 1 -21.42 -13.43 7.16
C MET A 1 -21.70 -12.61 5.92
N SER A 2 -21.37 -11.31 5.93
CA SER A 2 -21.59 -10.46 4.75
C SER A 2 -20.57 -10.84 3.69
N ASP A 3 -21.04 -11.23 2.50
CA ASP A 3 -20.18 -11.57 1.38
C ASP A 3 -19.58 -10.25 0.84
N MET A 4 -18.28 -10.04 1.04
CA MET A 4 -17.60 -8.84 0.56
C MET A 4 -17.63 -8.86 -0.96
N LYS A 5 -18.36 -7.91 -1.57
CA LYS A 5 -18.34 -7.77 -3.02
C LYS A 5 -16.91 -7.48 -3.49
N PRO A 6 -16.41 -8.19 -4.51
CA PRO A 6 -15.06 -7.94 -5.03
C PRO A 6 -14.99 -6.53 -5.62
N TYR A 7 -13.83 -5.89 -5.47
CA TYR A 7 -13.55 -4.61 -6.13
C TYR A 7 -13.60 -4.77 -7.65
N LEU A 8 -14.24 -3.82 -8.34
CA LEU A 8 -14.27 -3.81 -9.80
C LEU A 8 -12.94 -3.32 -10.36
N ASP A 9 -12.26 -4.18 -11.11
CA ASP A 9 -11.03 -3.85 -11.81
C ASP A 9 -11.30 -2.91 -13.01
N SER A 10 -10.66 -1.74 -12.99
CA SER A 10 -10.76 -0.71 -14.02
C SER A 10 -9.50 -0.56 -14.87
N THR A 11 -8.53 -1.47 -14.72
CA THR A 11 -7.25 -1.42 -15.44
C THR A 11 -7.43 -1.42 -16.96
N ALA A 12 -8.39 -2.20 -17.48
CA ALA A 12 -8.62 -2.32 -18.93
C ALA A 12 -9.20 -1.04 -19.58
N VAL A 13 -9.72 -0.12 -18.78
CA VAL A 13 -10.34 1.14 -19.23
C VAL A 13 -9.60 2.36 -18.67
N ALA A 14 -8.35 2.19 -18.23
CA ALA A 14 -7.57 3.25 -17.60
C ALA A 14 -7.36 4.47 -18.52
N ASP A 15 -7.37 4.26 -19.84
CA ASP A 15 -7.23 5.33 -20.83
C ASP A 15 -8.59 5.88 -21.32
N ASP A 16 -9.72 5.38 -20.80
CA ASP A 16 -11.08 5.83 -21.11
C ASP A 16 -11.63 6.71 -19.99
N GLY A 17 -11.29 8.00 -20.04
CA GLY A 17 -11.74 9.00 -19.06
C GLY A 17 -13.26 9.01 -18.81
N PRO A 18 -14.11 9.03 -19.86
CA PRO A 18 -15.56 8.94 -19.68
C PRO A 18 -16.06 7.67 -18.96
N GLU A 19 -15.51 6.49 -19.25
CA GLU A 19 -15.85 5.27 -18.51
C GLU A 19 -15.36 5.34 -17.05
N LEU A 20 -14.14 5.83 -16.81
CA LEU A 20 -13.62 6.01 -15.45
C LEU A 20 -14.51 6.96 -14.63
N HIS A 21 -14.97 8.06 -15.22
CA HIS A 21 -15.90 8.98 -14.56
C HIS A 21 -17.22 8.28 -14.20
N ARG A 22 -17.83 7.53 -15.15
CA ARG A 22 -19.05 6.77 -14.89
C ARG A 22 -18.89 5.74 -13.76
N ARG A 23 -17.73 5.09 -13.67
CA ARG A 23 -17.41 4.15 -12.58
C ARG A 23 -17.23 4.86 -11.25
N MET A 24 -16.54 5.99 -11.23
CA MET A 24 -16.38 6.80 -10.01
C MET A 24 -17.74 7.24 -9.46
N GLU A 25 -18.65 7.74 -10.30
CA GLU A 25 -20.00 8.13 -9.88
C GLU A 25 -20.83 6.95 -9.37
N ARG A 26 -20.69 5.76 -9.98
CA ARG A 26 -21.44 4.56 -9.60
C ARG A 26 -20.90 3.90 -8.33
N ASP A 27 -19.59 3.78 -8.21
CA ASP A 27 -18.92 2.92 -7.23
C ASP A 27 -18.22 3.72 -6.12
N GLY A 28 -17.92 5.00 -6.33
CA GLY A 28 -17.19 5.86 -5.39
C GLY A 28 -15.69 5.57 -5.29
N TYR A 29 -15.16 4.68 -6.14
CA TYR A 29 -13.74 4.34 -6.20
C TYR A 29 -13.35 3.81 -7.58
N LEU A 30 -12.03 3.74 -7.83
CA LEU A 30 -11.45 3.08 -8.99
C LEU A 30 -10.30 2.18 -8.53
N LEU A 31 -10.39 0.88 -8.81
CA LEU A 31 -9.24 -0.02 -8.67
C LEU A 31 -8.48 -0.10 -10.00
N ILE A 32 -7.24 0.35 -10.01
CA ILE A 32 -6.32 0.25 -11.16
C ILE A 32 -5.08 -0.53 -10.72
N ARG A 33 -4.85 -1.69 -11.32
CA ARG A 33 -3.68 -2.53 -11.01
C ARG A 33 -2.45 -1.99 -11.72
N ARG A 34 -1.29 -2.09 -11.06
CA ARG A 34 0.01 -1.63 -11.61
C ARG A 34 -0.02 -0.17 -12.08
N LEU A 35 -0.82 0.67 -11.42
CA LEU A 35 -0.90 2.11 -11.70
C LEU A 35 0.47 2.80 -11.55
N LEU A 36 1.27 2.34 -10.60
CA LEU A 36 2.62 2.84 -10.36
C LEU A 36 3.66 1.73 -10.61
N PRO A 37 4.88 2.07 -11.06
CA PRO A 37 5.98 1.13 -11.20
C PRO A 37 6.35 0.47 -9.87
N THR A 38 6.50 -0.87 -9.88
CA THR A 38 6.74 -1.65 -8.65
C THR A 38 8.10 -1.35 -8.02
N ASP A 39 9.11 -1.07 -8.83
CA ASP A 39 10.46 -0.68 -8.40
C ASP A 39 10.47 0.66 -7.65
N VAL A 40 9.71 1.65 -8.14
CA VAL A 40 9.55 2.95 -7.47
C VAL A 40 8.86 2.78 -6.11
N LEU A 41 7.82 1.96 -6.05
CA LEU A 41 7.12 1.66 -4.80
C LEU A 41 8.02 0.90 -3.81
N GLU A 42 8.85 -0.02 -4.30
CA GLU A 42 9.79 -0.76 -3.45
C GLU A 42 10.88 0.15 -2.89
N ALA A 43 11.43 1.05 -3.70
CA ALA A 43 12.38 2.06 -3.23
C ALA A 43 11.77 2.94 -2.13
N LEU A 44 10.53 3.41 -2.34
CA LEU A 44 9.79 4.19 -1.35
C LEU A 44 9.55 3.38 -0.06
N ARG A 45 9.18 2.10 -0.18
CA ARG A 45 8.99 1.20 0.97
C ARG A 45 10.27 1.12 1.81
N LEU A 46 11.42 0.93 1.17
CA LEU A 46 12.71 0.86 1.87
C LEU A 46 13.08 2.17 2.56
N ASP A 47 12.79 3.32 1.95
CA ASP A 47 12.98 4.62 2.60
C ASP A 47 12.11 4.79 3.86
N CYS A 48 10.84 4.40 3.78
CA CYS A 48 9.95 4.39 4.95
C CYS A 48 10.46 3.45 6.05
N LEU A 49 10.93 2.25 5.68
CA LEU A 49 11.47 1.28 6.63
C LEU A 49 12.75 1.78 7.31
N ARG A 50 13.60 2.53 6.60
CA ARG A 50 14.78 3.17 7.19
C ARG A 50 14.37 4.14 8.29
N ILE A 51 13.36 4.99 8.04
CA ILE A 51 12.81 5.90 9.06
C ILE A 51 12.25 5.11 10.25
N ALA A 52 11.49 4.05 10.00
CA ALA A 52 10.91 3.21 11.05
C ALA A 52 11.98 2.51 11.90
N ARG A 53 13.05 1.99 11.29
CA ARG A 53 14.21 1.40 11.99
C ARG A 53 14.94 2.43 12.84
N ASP A 54 15.17 3.61 12.28
CA ASP A 54 15.84 4.70 12.99
C ASP A 54 15.00 5.15 14.20
N GLY A 55 13.67 5.08 14.08
CA GLY A 55 12.69 5.28 15.16
C GLY A 55 12.50 4.09 16.13
N GLY A 56 13.19 2.96 15.92
CA GLY A 56 13.14 1.79 16.80
C GLY A 56 11.91 0.89 16.62
N TRP A 57 11.21 0.97 15.48
CA TRP A 57 10.04 0.12 15.20
C TRP A 57 10.39 -1.14 14.40
N VAL A 58 11.51 -1.12 13.68
CA VAL A 58 12.01 -2.21 12.84
C VAL A 58 13.33 -2.69 13.40
N ASP A 59 13.52 -4.00 13.42
CA ASP A 59 14.72 -4.68 13.89
C ASP A 59 15.96 -4.15 13.14
N ARG A 60 16.97 -3.74 13.91
CA ARG A 60 18.21 -3.16 13.39
C ARG A 60 19.19 -4.20 12.88
N ASP A 61 19.10 -5.42 13.37
CA ASP A 61 20.02 -6.50 13.07
C ASP A 61 19.53 -7.36 11.88
N ALA A 62 18.27 -7.19 11.49
CA ALA A 62 17.68 -7.83 10.31
C ALA A 62 17.90 -7.04 9.01
N PRO A 63 17.97 -7.72 7.84
CA PRO A 63 17.90 -7.04 6.55
C PRO A 63 16.64 -6.16 6.43
N LEU A 64 16.81 -4.92 6.00
CA LEU A 64 15.76 -3.89 6.01
C LEU A 64 14.54 -4.31 5.18
N GLU A 65 14.77 -4.95 4.04
CA GLU A 65 13.77 -5.43 3.11
C GLU A 65 12.77 -6.43 3.72
N ASN A 66 13.19 -7.15 4.78
CA ASN A 66 12.35 -8.12 5.47
C ASN A 66 11.31 -7.45 6.39
N ALA A 67 11.49 -6.15 6.71
CA ALA A 67 10.58 -5.36 7.53
C ALA A 67 10.19 -6.04 8.86
N LEU A 68 11.14 -6.73 9.50
CA LEU A 68 10.88 -7.40 10.77
C LEU A 68 10.68 -6.37 11.88
N PRO A 69 9.60 -6.45 12.67
CA PRO A 69 9.36 -5.51 13.76
C PRO A 69 10.37 -5.74 14.89
N ASP A 70 10.81 -4.65 15.52
CA ASP A 70 11.53 -4.75 16.79
C ASP A 70 10.53 -5.15 17.88
N GLN A 71 10.64 -6.40 18.36
CA GLN A 71 9.76 -6.95 19.38
C GLN A 71 10.14 -6.56 20.80
N SER A 72 11.26 -5.86 21.00
CA SER A 72 11.68 -5.34 22.31
C SER A 72 10.97 -4.04 22.69
N GLY A 73 10.46 -3.32 21.68
CA GLY A 73 9.67 -2.11 21.87
C GLY A 73 8.24 -2.43 22.32
N PHE A 74 7.74 -1.72 23.32
CA PHE A 74 6.34 -1.73 23.70
C PHE A 74 5.65 -0.49 23.13
N CYS A 75 4.54 -0.66 22.43
CA CYS A 75 3.74 0.49 21.98
C CYS A 75 3.07 1.11 23.20
N VAL A 76 3.65 2.18 23.72
CA VAL A 76 3.02 2.97 24.79
C VAL A 76 2.05 3.96 24.14
N GLU A 77 0.75 3.76 24.31
CA GLU A 77 -0.18 4.89 24.20
C GLU A 77 0.19 5.89 25.31
N PRO A 78 0.28 7.21 25.01
CA PRO A 78 0.57 8.23 26.02
C PRO A 78 -0.53 8.33 27.08
#